data_AF-A0A6C2ULT0-F1
#
_entry.id   AF-A0A6C2ULT0-F1
#
_cell.length_a   1.000
_cell.length_b   1.000
_cell.length_c   1.000
_cell.angle_alpha   90.00
_cell.angle_beta   90.00
_cell.angle_gamma   90.00
#
_symmetry.space_group_name_H-M   'P 1'
#
loop_
_entity.id
_entity.type
_entity.pdbx_description
1 polymer ?
#
loop_
_entity_poly.entity_id
_entity_poly.type
_entity_poly.pdbx_seq_one_letter_code
_entity_poly.pdbx_strand_id
1 'polypeptide(L)'
;MLGVVDEFRNEKKKIYFEGEVKFEAQVRVVAEGGTAMASNAAIQVEGADAAVLYLASATSYENFQSLDADPTSLCSAALAWIKGKPYEKILADHQEDHRALFRRVEIDLGGGESRSLPTNERLNAYQANPDADFVSLLYQYGRYLLIASSRPGAQPANLQGLWNDKQFPSWDSKYTININTEMNYWPAELANLSECHEPLFDMINDLSITGREVAQDFYGARGWVVHHNTDAWRGAAPINKSNHGIWPVGGAWLCSHLWERYLFSGDKEFLKDRAYPLMKGASEFFLDYLVEDPVYGKGWLVSGPSNSPERGGLVMAPTMDHQIIRNLLNTTAEATDVLGCDAAFATELRSTVAKIAPNQVGTEGQLKEWLYKEDPKTNHRHVSHLWGLHPGSEISPETPELFEACKKVLEFRGDEGTGWSRGWKVNFWSRLRDGDHMAKILSGFFVNSSITGGAGFYNNLFDAHSPFQIDGNFGLTSGICEALVQSHRRDKAGNYIIDLLPALPSSWPDGSISGLRTRGGFEVSIQWKNGTLECAEFKSLLGNPLVIQTSEGIKTLHAETKPEVVYVFKP
;
A
#
# COMPACT_ATOMS: atom_id res chain seq x y z
N MET A 1 -11.61 -45.73 -10.45
CA MET A 1 -10.44 -46.21 -9.71
C MET A 1 -10.37 -45.35 -8.46
N LEU A 2 -10.75 -45.87 -7.29
CA LEU A 2 -10.65 -45.15 -6.02
C LEU A 2 -9.17 -45.16 -5.62
N GLY A 3 -8.49 -44.03 -5.79
CA GLY A 3 -7.13 -43.86 -5.29
C GLY A 3 -7.17 -43.87 -3.77
N VAL A 4 -6.41 -44.78 -3.16
CA VAL A 4 -6.13 -44.75 -1.73
C VAL A 4 -5.17 -43.58 -1.52
N VAL A 5 -5.61 -42.56 -0.80
CA VAL A 5 -4.70 -41.52 -0.31
C VAL A 5 -3.80 -42.21 0.71
N ASP A 6 -2.48 -42.23 0.47
CA ASP A 6 -1.50 -42.75 1.43
C ASP A 6 -1.79 -42.17 2.82
N GLU A 7 -1.60 -42.99 3.87
CA GLU A 7 -1.82 -42.61 5.27
C GLU A 7 -1.26 -41.20 5.55
N PHE A 8 -2.15 -40.21 5.69
CA PHE A 8 -1.75 -38.86 6.09
C PHE A 8 -1.22 -38.92 7.53
N ARG A 9 0.10 -39.08 7.67
CA ARG A 9 0.77 -39.02 8.97
C ARG A 9 0.94 -37.55 9.36
N ASN A 10 0.15 -37.12 10.34
CA ASN A 10 0.31 -35.82 11.01
C ASN A 10 1.54 -35.82 11.95
N GLU A 11 2.69 -36.25 11.45
CA GLU A 11 3.97 -36.03 12.13
C GLU A 11 4.46 -34.63 11.74
N LYS A 12 4.20 -33.64 12.59
CA LYS A 12 4.85 -32.33 12.49
C LYS A 12 6.35 -32.48 12.78
N LYS A 13 7.12 -32.99 11.82
CA LYS A 13 8.57 -32.85 11.85
C LYS A 13 8.90 -31.39 11.59
N LYS A 14 9.34 -30.68 12.62
CA LYS A 14 10.05 -29.41 12.43
C LYS A 14 11.40 -29.74 11.80
N ILE A 15 11.50 -29.55 10.50
CA ILE A 15 12.77 -29.60 9.79
C ILE A 15 13.40 -28.23 9.97
N TYR A 16 14.57 -28.19 10.59
CA TYR A 16 15.41 -26.99 10.67
C TYR A 16 16.44 -27.10 9.56
N PHE A 17 16.41 -26.15 8.63
CA PHE A 17 17.46 -25.99 7.63
C PHE A 17 18.53 -25.05 8.20
N GLU A 18 19.80 -25.33 7.91
CA GLU A 18 20.87 -24.38 8.18
C GLU A 18 20.67 -23.15 7.28
N GLY A 19 20.82 -21.96 7.85
CA GLY A 19 20.67 -20.72 7.09
C GLY A 19 21.89 -20.48 6.22
N GLU A 20 21.70 -20.42 4.90
CA GLU A 20 22.79 -20.21 3.93
C GLU A 20 23.21 -18.73 3.77
N VAL A 21 22.39 -17.79 4.28
CA VAL A 21 22.68 -16.35 4.19
C VAL A 21 23.80 -15.98 5.16
N LYS A 22 24.95 -15.59 4.60
CA LYS A 22 26.06 -15.01 5.37
C LYS A 22 25.81 -13.52 5.54
N PHE A 23 26.25 -12.95 6.65
CA PHE A 23 26.13 -11.53 6.93
C PHE A 23 27.37 -11.01 7.63
N GLU A 24 27.65 -9.72 7.44
CA GLU A 24 28.72 -9.02 8.13
C GLU A 24 28.28 -7.61 8.49
N ALA A 25 28.81 -7.09 9.61
CA ALA A 25 28.73 -5.69 9.97
C ALA A 25 30.11 -5.18 10.38
N GLN A 26 30.54 -4.06 9.79
CA GLN A 26 31.79 -3.40 10.10
C GLN A 26 31.51 -2.01 10.69
N VAL A 27 32.13 -1.69 11.83
CA VAL A 27 32.04 -0.37 12.45
C VAL A 27 33.41 0.31 12.44
N ARG A 28 33.44 1.57 11.98
CA ARG A 28 34.61 2.45 12.04
C ARG A 28 34.34 3.58 13.04
N VAL A 29 35.24 3.77 13.99
CA VAL A 29 35.17 4.85 14.98
C VAL A 29 36.26 5.86 14.68
N VAL A 30 35.89 7.13 14.56
CA VAL A 30 36.80 8.25 14.38
C VAL A 30 36.66 9.18 15.58
N ALA A 31 37.74 9.31 16.36
CA ALA A 31 37.78 10.22 17.51
C ALA A 31 38.29 11.61 17.09
N GLU A 32 37.65 12.65 17.59
CA GLU A 32 38.09 14.04 17.50
C GLU A 32 38.78 14.41 18.81
N GLY A 33 40.09 14.61 18.76
CA GLY A 33 40.91 14.57 19.96
C GLY A 33 41.04 13.14 20.51
N GLY A 34 42.00 12.93 21.42
CA GLY A 34 42.20 11.62 22.04
C GLY A 34 42.58 10.49 21.08
N THR A 35 42.16 9.26 21.41
CA THR A 35 42.45 8.05 20.63
C THR A 35 41.25 7.10 20.56
N ALA A 36 41.18 6.30 19.50
CA ALA A 36 40.26 5.17 19.37
C ALA A 36 41.05 3.89 19.05
N MET A 37 40.87 2.85 19.86
CA MET A 37 41.57 1.57 19.72
C MET A 37 40.58 0.41 19.62
N ALA A 38 40.64 -0.35 18.54
CA ALA A 38 39.85 -1.58 18.38
C ALA A 38 40.59 -2.78 18.97
N SER A 39 39.85 -3.64 19.66
CA SER A 39 40.31 -4.94 20.16
C SER A 39 39.32 -6.03 19.78
N ASN A 40 39.63 -7.29 20.09
CA ASN A 40 38.70 -8.41 19.86
C ASN A 40 37.41 -8.33 20.70
N ALA A 41 37.38 -7.50 21.75
CA ALA A 41 36.22 -7.39 22.66
C ALA A 41 35.40 -6.12 22.45
N ALA A 42 36.06 -4.99 22.19
CA ALA A 42 35.43 -3.68 22.08
C ALA A 42 36.29 -2.67 21.32
N ILE A 43 35.67 -1.54 20.95
CA ILE A 43 36.38 -0.33 20.52
C ILE A 43 36.38 0.65 21.70
N GLN A 44 37.57 1.04 22.15
CA GLN A 44 37.79 1.94 23.26
C GLN A 44 38.14 3.33 22.75
N VAL A 45 37.45 4.36 23.23
CA VAL A 45 37.73 5.77 22.91
C VAL A 45 38.16 6.48 24.21
N GLU A 46 39.34 7.10 24.20
CA GLU A 46 39.92 7.76 25.38
C GLU A 46 40.39 9.18 25.07
N GLY A 47 40.07 10.11 25.98
CA GLY A 47 40.53 11.50 25.90
C GLY A 47 40.02 12.28 24.68
N ALA A 48 38.94 11.82 24.05
CA ALA A 48 38.34 12.46 22.88
C ALA A 48 37.29 13.51 23.30
N ASP A 49 37.15 14.56 22.50
CA ASP A 49 36.12 15.58 22.65
C ASP A 49 34.81 15.14 21.97
N ALA A 50 34.91 14.40 20.86
CA ALA A 50 33.80 13.78 20.16
C ALA A 50 34.23 12.45 19.49
N ALA A 51 33.25 11.62 19.11
CA ALA A 51 33.50 10.41 18.32
C ALA A 51 32.37 10.19 17.31
N VAL A 52 32.74 9.87 16.07
CA VAL A 52 31.81 9.53 14.99
C VAL A 52 31.91 8.05 14.66
N LEU A 53 30.76 7.36 14.67
CA LEU A 53 30.64 5.94 14.37
C LEU A 53 30.02 5.77 12.98
N TYR A 54 30.71 5.05 12.10
CA TYR A 54 30.21 4.65 10.80
C TYR A 54 29.97 3.14 10.79
N LEU A 55 28.72 2.73 10.58
CA LEU A 55 28.31 1.34 10.53
C LEU A 55 27.91 0.98 9.10
N ALA A 56 28.52 -0.09 8.56
CA ALA A 56 28.08 -0.73 7.32
C ALA A 56 27.70 -2.18 7.62
N SER A 57 26.59 -2.65 7.06
CA SER A 57 26.19 -4.05 7.12
C SER A 57 25.75 -4.55 5.74
N ALA A 58 26.02 -5.81 5.47
CA ALA A 58 25.68 -6.47 4.21
C ALA A 58 25.40 -7.95 4.44
N THR A 59 24.78 -8.58 3.44
CA THR A 59 24.55 -10.03 3.41
C THR A 59 25.01 -10.61 2.09
N SER A 60 25.08 -11.94 2.00
CA SER A 60 25.40 -12.62 0.75
C SER A 60 24.22 -12.65 -0.22
N TYR A 61 23.04 -12.20 0.22
CA TYR A 61 21.85 -12.10 -0.62
C TYR A 61 22.02 -11.02 -1.70
N GLU A 62 21.91 -11.44 -2.96
CA GLU A 62 21.91 -10.55 -4.12
C GLU A 62 20.50 -10.43 -4.71
N ASN A 63 19.82 -11.56 -4.88
CA ASN A 63 18.44 -11.66 -5.35
C ASN A 63 17.85 -13.03 -4.95
N PHE A 64 16.60 -13.28 -5.32
CA PHE A 64 15.88 -14.51 -4.93
C PHE A 64 16.50 -15.81 -5.46
N GLN A 65 17.44 -15.75 -6.40
CA GLN A 65 18.14 -16.89 -7.02
C GLN A 65 19.62 -16.99 -6.65
N SER A 66 20.21 -15.98 -6.00
CA SER A 66 21.65 -15.85 -5.82
C SER A 66 22.04 -15.44 -4.39
N LEU A 67 23.02 -16.17 -3.85
CA LEU A 67 23.69 -15.89 -2.58
C LEU A 67 25.20 -15.65 -2.76
N ASP A 68 25.61 -15.19 -3.94
CA ASP A 68 27.02 -15.10 -4.33
C ASP A 68 27.71 -13.80 -3.89
N ALA A 69 26.97 -12.84 -3.32
CA ALA A 69 27.56 -11.59 -2.85
C ALA A 69 28.51 -11.84 -1.67
N ASP A 70 29.60 -11.07 -1.60
CA ASP A 70 30.56 -11.10 -0.49
C ASP A 70 30.27 -9.96 0.52
N PRO A 71 29.70 -10.26 1.70
CA PRO A 71 29.38 -9.26 2.72
C PRO A 71 30.60 -8.45 3.17
N THR A 72 31.77 -9.08 3.26
CA THR A 72 33.01 -8.45 3.72
C THR A 72 33.42 -7.35 2.75
N SER A 73 33.47 -7.68 1.45
CA SER A 73 33.82 -6.74 0.39
C SER A 73 32.82 -5.57 0.30
N LEU A 74 31.52 -5.84 0.43
CA LEU A 74 30.47 -4.80 0.42
C LEU A 74 30.62 -3.82 1.60
N CYS A 75 30.81 -4.32 2.81
CA CYS A 75 31.01 -3.47 4.00
C CYS A 75 32.28 -2.62 3.88
N SER A 76 33.38 -3.24 3.45
CA SER A 76 34.66 -2.54 3.28
C SER A 76 34.61 -1.48 2.18
N ALA A 77 33.89 -1.74 1.08
CA ALA A 77 33.68 -0.75 0.03
C ALA A 77 32.89 0.48 0.54
N ALA A 78 31.81 0.27 1.31
CA ALA A 78 31.04 1.36 1.91
C ALA A 78 31.87 2.22 2.86
N LEU A 79 32.65 1.59 3.76
CA LEU A 79 33.53 2.31 4.69
C LEU A 79 34.74 2.97 4.01
N ALA A 80 35.19 2.45 2.87
CA ALA A 80 36.22 3.07 2.05
C ALA A 80 35.67 4.32 1.32
N TRP A 81 34.43 4.28 0.82
CA TRP A 81 33.80 5.39 0.10
C TRP A 81 33.62 6.65 0.96
N ILE A 82 33.39 6.48 2.27
CA ILE A 82 33.30 7.61 3.22
C ILE A 82 34.65 8.08 3.75
N LYS A 83 35.75 7.34 3.50
CA LYS A 83 37.05 7.63 4.09
C LYS A 83 37.54 9.02 3.68
N GLY A 84 37.88 9.85 4.66
CA GLY A 84 38.39 11.20 4.43
C GLY A 84 37.32 12.25 4.16
N LYS A 85 36.04 11.89 4.14
CA LYS A 85 34.94 12.86 4.09
C LYS A 85 34.68 13.40 5.51
N PRO A 86 34.57 14.72 5.71
CA PRO A 86 34.11 15.29 6.98
C PRO A 86 32.69 14.85 7.32
N TYR A 87 32.38 14.69 8.60
CA TYR A 87 31.04 14.31 9.07
C TYR A 87 29.98 15.29 8.60
N GLU A 88 30.29 16.58 8.59
CA GLU A 88 29.40 17.66 8.16
C GLU A 88 28.99 17.50 6.70
N LYS A 89 29.89 17.00 5.85
CA LYS A 89 29.59 16.73 4.44
C LYS A 89 28.67 15.52 4.31
N ILE A 90 28.92 14.44 5.05
CA ILE A 90 28.06 13.25 5.05
C ILE A 90 26.65 13.59 5.56
N LEU A 91 26.56 14.37 6.63
CA LEU A 91 25.30 14.85 7.18
C LEU A 91 24.55 15.75 6.17
N ALA A 92 25.26 16.67 5.51
CA ALA A 92 24.66 17.53 4.48
C ALA A 92 24.11 16.71 3.30
N ASP A 93 24.88 15.72 2.81
CA ASP A 93 24.46 14.84 1.72
C ASP A 93 23.22 14.01 2.10
N HIS A 94 23.20 13.45 3.33
CA HIS A 94 22.03 12.76 3.87
C HIS A 94 20.81 13.68 3.96
N GLN A 95 20.99 14.90 4.48
CA GLN A 95 19.90 15.87 4.61
C GLN A 95 19.36 16.30 3.25
N GLU A 96 20.23 16.50 2.25
CA GLU A 96 19.84 16.84 0.89
C GLU A 96 19.00 15.72 0.26
N ASP A 97 19.48 14.47 0.30
CA ASP A 97 18.77 13.30 -0.20
C ASP A 97 17.39 13.12 0.47
N HIS A 98 17.35 13.10 1.80
CA HIS A 98 16.11 12.90 2.54
C HIS A 98 15.13 14.08 2.32
N ARG A 99 15.61 15.33 2.38
CA ARG A 99 14.74 16.51 2.22
C ARG A 99 14.20 16.64 0.81
N ALA A 100 14.91 16.17 -0.22
CA ALA A 100 14.42 16.17 -1.60
C ALA A 100 13.14 15.33 -1.78
N LEU A 101 12.91 14.33 -0.92
CA LEU A 101 11.67 13.54 -0.86
C LEU A 101 10.70 14.10 0.20
N PHE A 102 11.18 14.29 1.43
CA PHE A 102 10.34 14.63 2.56
C PHE A 102 9.69 16.01 2.43
N ARG A 103 10.40 17.02 1.89
CA ARG A 103 9.86 18.39 1.76
C ARG A 103 8.93 18.61 0.57
N ARG A 104 8.63 17.57 -0.22
CA ARG A 104 7.68 17.67 -1.34
C ARG A 104 6.24 17.90 -0.88
N VAL A 105 5.89 17.46 0.35
CA VAL A 105 4.55 17.62 0.91
C VAL A 105 4.62 18.29 2.26
N GLU A 106 3.82 19.34 2.44
CA GLU A 106 3.60 20.02 3.71
C GLU A 106 2.11 19.95 4.05
N ILE A 107 1.80 19.74 5.33
CA ILE A 107 0.44 19.67 5.84
C ILE A 107 0.34 20.48 7.13
N ASP A 108 -0.69 21.30 7.24
CA ASP A 108 -1.05 22.02 8.44
C ASP A 108 -2.57 21.91 8.64
N LEU A 109 -2.99 21.27 9.74
CA LEU A 109 -4.40 21.09 10.10
C LEU A 109 -4.80 22.02 11.27
N GLY A 110 -3.94 22.99 11.61
CA GLY A 110 -4.10 23.84 12.79
C GLY A 110 -3.73 23.13 14.09
N GLY A 111 -4.17 23.71 15.22
CA GLY A 111 -3.85 23.24 16.57
C GLY A 111 -2.41 23.54 16.99
N GLY A 112 -1.77 22.57 17.65
CA GLY A 112 -0.37 22.65 18.08
C GLY A 112 -0.18 23.03 19.55
N GLU A 113 -1.25 23.06 20.34
CA GLU A 113 -1.22 23.29 21.79
C GLU A 113 -0.36 22.25 22.52
N SER A 114 -0.24 21.04 21.97
CA SER A 114 0.55 19.95 22.56
C SER A 114 1.98 19.82 22.01
N ARG A 115 2.42 20.70 21.09
CA ARG A 115 3.76 20.62 20.43
C ARG A 115 4.95 20.63 21.40
N SER A 116 4.79 21.25 22.57
CA SER A 116 5.84 21.32 23.60
C SER A 116 5.97 20.03 24.43
N LEU A 117 4.96 19.15 24.38
CA LEU A 117 4.96 17.89 25.12
C LEU A 117 5.75 16.81 24.38
N PRO A 118 6.43 15.90 25.11
CA PRO A 118 6.94 14.66 24.53
C PRO A 118 5.84 13.87 23.81
N THR A 119 6.17 13.19 22.71
CA THR A 119 5.22 12.47 21.86
C THR A 119 4.36 11.45 22.63
N ASN A 120 4.93 10.75 23.61
CA ASN A 120 4.19 9.82 24.46
C ASN A 120 3.16 10.52 25.36
N GLU A 121 3.46 11.74 25.82
CA GLU A 121 2.52 12.55 26.61
C GLU A 121 1.41 13.13 25.73
N ARG A 122 1.73 13.56 24.50
CA ARG A 122 0.73 13.91 23.47
C ARG A 122 -0.26 12.76 23.24
N LEU A 123 0.27 11.54 23.08
CA LEU A 123 -0.54 10.32 22.89
C LEU A 123 -1.43 10.01 24.08
N ASN A 124 -0.92 10.13 25.31
CA ASN A 124 -1.71 9.91 26.52
C ASN A 124 -2.81 10.95 26.73
N ALA A 125 -2.56 12.20 26.29
CA ALA A 125 -3.51 13.30 26.46
C ALA A 125 -4.57 13.39 25.34
N TYR A 126 -4.33 12.77 24.18
CA TYR A 126 -5.12 13.01 22.97
C TYR A 126 -6.63 12.75 23.15
N GLN A 127 -7.03 11.67 23.82
CA GLN A 127 -8.46 11.38 24.01
C GLN A 127 -9.18 12.46 24.82
N ALA A 128 -8.48 13.12 25.75
CA ALA A 128 -9.04 14.21 26.55
C ALA A 128 -8.92 15.56 25.83
N ASN A 129 -7.83 15.77 25.09
CA ASN A 129 -7.52 16.99 24.38
C ASN A 129 -7.01 16.67 22.96
N PRO A 130 -7.92 16.39 22.00
CA PRO A 130 -7.52 16.11 20.62
C PRO A 130 -6.80 17.31 20.01
N ASP A 131 -5.71 17.04 19.28
CA ASP A 131 -4.87 18.07 18.64
C ASP A 131 -4.63 17.71 17.17
N ALA A 132 -5.10 18.57 16.26
CA ALA A 132 -4.98 18.36 14.82
C ALA A 132 -3.52 18.36 14.33
N ASP A 133 -2.62 19.08 15.01
CA ASP A 133 -1.19 19.05 14.71
C ASP A 133 -0.60 17.64 14.92
N PHE A 134 -1.14 16.88 15.86
CA PHE A 134 -0.63 15.53 16.11
C PHE A 134 -1.02 14.56 14.98
N VAL A 135 -2.14 14.83 14.30
CA VAL A 135 -2.51 14.14 13.05
C VAL A 135 -1.53 14.52 11.93
N SER A 136 -1.18 15.80 11.79
CA SER A 136 -0.15 16.25 10.83
C SER A 136 1.20 15.57 11.05
N LEU A 137 1.61 15.38 12.31
CA LEU A 137 2.82 14.63 12.64
C LEU A 137 2.73 13.17 12.18
N LEU A 138 1.61 12.49 12.41
CA LEU A 138 1.42 11.09 11.99
C LEU A 138 1.39 10.93 10.47
N TYR A 139 0.74 11.86 9.77
CA TYR A 139 0.76 11.91 8.32
C TYR A 139 2.21 11.96 7.79
N GLN A 140 3.01 12.89 8.33
CA GLN A 140 4.41 13.00 7.94
C GLN A 140 5.24 11.80 8.40
N TYR A 141 4.87 11.15 9.51
CA TYR A 141 5.56 9.95 9.99
C TYR A 141 5.39 8.79 9.02
N GLY A 142 4.20 8.56 8.45
CA GLY A 142 4.03 7.55 7.41
C GLY A 142 4.87 7.83 6.15
N ARG A 143 4.97 9.09 5.72
CA ARG A 143 5.88 9.48 4.62
C ARG A 143 7.34 9.21 4.96
N TYR A 144 7.78 9.59 6.16
CA TYR A 144 9.12 9.31 6.68
C TYR A 144 9.42 7.81 6.68
N LEU A 145 8.49 6.99 7.17
CA LEU A 145 8.65 5.54 7.25
C LEU A 145 8.82 4.91 5.87
N LEU A 146 8.10 5.39 4.85
CA LEU A 146 8.23 4.87 3.49
C LEU A 146 9.59 5.24 2.89
N ILE A 147 10.02 6.50 3.04
CA ILE A 147 11.35 6.96 2.61
C ILE A 147 12.45 6.11 3.26
N ALA A 148 12.30 5.81 4.55
CA ALA A 148 13.31 5.08 5.31
C ALA A 148 13.31 3.56 5.02
N SER A 149 12.21 3.00 4.51
CA SER A 149 12.04 1.54 4.34
C SER A 149 11.98 1.03 2.91
N SER A 150 11.81 1.90 1.92
CA SER A 150 11.62 1.48 0.53
C SER A 150 12.28 2.47 -0.42
N ARG A 151 13.59 2.35 -0.65
CA ARG A 151 14.34 3.16 -1.63
C ARG A 151 14.70 2.32 -2.85
N PRO A 152 14.82 2.90 -4.06
CA PRO A 152 15.25 2.16 -5.25
C PRO A 152 16.50 1.31 -4.99
N GLY A 153 16.47 0.05 -5.43
CA GLY A 153 17.54 -0.93 -5.20
C GLY A 153 17.48 -1.66 -3.84
N ALA A 154 16.59 -1.28 -2.93
CA ALA A 154 16.31 -2.03 -1.71
C ALA A 154 15.21 -3.10 -1.92
N GLN A 155 14.92 -3.89 -0.89
CA GLN A 155 13.71 -4.69 -0.83
C GLN A 155 12.49 -3.82 -0.50
N PRO A 156 11.26 -4.23 -0.85
CA PRO A 156 10.07 -3.50 -0.44
C PRO A 156 9.87 -3.55 1.07
N ALA A 157 9.11 -2.58 1.59
CA ALA A 157 8.72 -2.51 3.00
C ALA A 157 7.86 -3.72 3.36
N ASN A 158 8.33 -4.54 4.31
CA ASN A 158 7.61 -5.71 4.80
C ASN A 158 6.60 -5.31 5.90
N LEU A 159 6.00 -6.30 6.60
CA LEU A 159 5.05 -6.05 7.70
C LEU A 159 5.58 -5.12 8.82
N GLN A 160 6.88 -4.91 8.92
CA GLN A 160 7.54 -4.02 9.89
C GLN A 160 8.48 -3.01 9.21
N GLY A 161 8.31 -2.76 7.91
CA GLY A 161 9.18 -1.91 7.09
C GLY A 161 10.55 -2.56 6.91
N LEU A 162 11.48 -2.23 7.80
CA LEU A 162 12.79 -2.87 7.96
C LEU A 162 13.19 -3.10 9.44
N TRP A 163 12.31 -2.78 10.39
CA TRP A 163 12.63 -2.68 11.81
C TRP A 163 12.12 -3.88 12.59
N ASN A 164 13.02 -4.81 12.91
CA ASN A 164 12.71 -6.01 13.66
C ASN A 164 13.88 -6.41 14.57
N ASP A 165 13.60 -6.70 15.84
CA ASP A 165 14.57 -7.16 16.84
C ASP A 165 14.47 -8.67 17.13
N LYS A 166 13.56 -9.38 16.47
CA LYS A 166 13.25 -10.79 16.75
C LYS A 166 13.75 -11.72 15.64
N GLN A 167 14.29 -12.87 16.03
CA GLN A 167 14.61 -13.93 15.06
C GLN A 167 13.36 -14.61 14.49
N PHE A 168 12.28 -14.66 15.27
CA PHE A 168 10.98 -15.22 14.88
C PHE A 168 9.89 -14.16 15.10
N PRO A 169 9.82 -13.15 14.21
CA PRO A 169 8.83 -12.08 14.34
C PRO A 169 7.41 -12.59 14.07
N SER A 170 6.41 -11.81 14.49
CA SER A 170 5.01 -12.13 14.22
C SER A 170 4.76 -12.16 12.71
N TRP A 171 4.11 -13.25 12.26
CA TRP A 171 3.88 -13.52 10.83
C TRP A 171 5.16 -13.45 9.99
N ASP A 172 6.30 -13.81 10.57
CA ASP A 172 7.61 -13.84 9.92
C ASP A 172 8.09 -12.48 9.37
N SER A 173 7.42 -11.37 9.74
CA SER A 173 7.67 -10.03 9.19
C SER A 173 7.80 -10.03 7.66
N LYS A 174 6.98 -10.85 6.99
CA LYS A 174 7.08 -11.13 5.56
C LYS A 174 6.31 -10.13 4.71
N TYR A 175 5.99 -10.51 3.48
CA TYR A 175 5.07 -9.78 2.62
C TYR A 175 3.71 -10.50 2.62
N THR A 176 2.80 -10.07 3.49
CA THR A 176 1.38 -10.46 3.39
C THR A 176 0.73 -9.58 2.32
N ILE A 177 0.27 -10.19 1.24
CA ILE A 177 -0.18 -9.52 0.00
C ILE A 177 -1.67 -9.81 -0.23
N ASN A 178 -2.45 -9.76 0.85
CA ASN A 178 -3.91 -9.77 0.80
C ASN A 178 -4.50 -8.55 1.52
N ILE A 179 -3.67 -7.52 1.75
CA ILE A 179 -3.97 -6.17 2.25
C ILE A 179 -2.68 -5.46 2.68
N ASN A 180 -1.80 -6.10 3.45
CA ASN A 180 -0.79 -5.39 4.24
C ASN A 180 0.29 -4.76 3.38
N THR A 181 0.88 -5.53 2.46
CA THR A 181 1.93 -5.03 1.57
C THR A 181 1.35 -4.01 0.60
N GLU A 182 0.12 -4.21 0.10
CA GLU A 182 -0.55 -3.22 -0.74
C GLU A 182 -0.78 -1.91 0.03
N MET A 183 -1.23 -2.00 1.29
CA MET A 183 -1.44 -0.86 2.18
C MET A 183 -0.15 -0.07 2.43
N ASN A 184 1.00 -0.75 2.51
CA ASN A 184 2.30 -0.09 2.66
C ASN A 184 2.55 0.93 1.53
N TYR A 185 2.03 0.66 0.33
CA TYR A 185 2.31 1.44 -0.87
C TYR A 185 1.16 2.34 -1.35
N TRP A 186 -0.01 2.31 -0.70
CA TRP A 186 -1.09 3.27 -1.00
C TRP A 186 -0.66 4.74 -0.97
N PRO A 187 0.18 5.21 -0.02
CA PRO A 187 0.62 6.60 -0.04
C PRO A 187 1.73 6.91 -1.06
N ALA A 188 2.35 5.91 -1.71
CA ALA A 188 3.59 6.12 -2.48
C ALA A 188 3.44 7.18 -3.59
N GLU A 189 2.42 7.04 -4.44
CA GLU A 189 2.19 8.02 -5.51
C GLU A 189 1.53 9.29 -4.98
N LEU A 190 0.45 9.14 -4.21
CA LEU A 190 -0.42 10.22 -3.72
C LEU A 190 0.32 11.21 -2.81
N ALA A 191 1.21 10.73 -1.95
CA ALA A 191 2.03 11.53 -1.03
C ALA A 191 3.40 11.94 -1.61
N ASN A 192 3.53 11.90 -2.95
CA ASN A 192 4.67 12.39 -3.72
C ASN A 192 6.01 11.69 -3.41
N LEU A 193 5.96 10.36 -3.30
CA LEU A 193 7.09 9.47 -3.01
C LEU A 193 7.21 8.36 -4.05
N SER A 194 6.93 8.67 -5.33
CA SER A 194 6.87 7.68 -6.41
C SER A 194 8.09 6.78 -6.44
N GLU A 195 9.30 7.32 -6.30
CA GLU A 195 10.56 6.55 -6.31
C GLU A 195 10.60 5.46 -5.24
N CYS A 196 9.89 5.64 -4.13
CA CYS A 196 9.82 4.64 -3.07
C CYS A 196 9.00 3.41 -3.47
N HIS A 197 8.25 3.46 -4.57
CA HIS A 197 7.44 2.35 -5.09
C HIS A 197 8.25 1.34 -5.92
N GLU A 198 9.45 1.71 -6.40
CA GLU A 198 10.29 0.84 -7.26
C GLU A 198 10.56 -0.56 -6.68
N PRO A 199 10.90 -0.70 -5.38
CA PRO A 199 11.15 -2.03 -4.79
C PRO A 199 9.95 -2.98 -4.87
N LEU A 200 8.72 -2.45 -4.84
CA LEU A 200 7.53 -3.28 -5.02
C LEU A 200 7.46 -3.82 -6.44
N PHE A 201 7.77 -3.00 -7.44
CA PHE A 201 7.78 -3.43 -8.84
C PHE A 201 8.89 -4.43 -9.12
N ASP A 202 10.03 -4.34 -8.42
CA ASP A 202 11.11 -5.34 -8.51
C ASP A 202 10.59 -6.68 -7.99
N MET A 203 9.93 -6.67 -6.84
CA MET A 203 9.29 -7.87 -6.28
C MET A 203 8.23 -8.46 -7.21
N ILE A 204 7.36 -7.64 -7.82
CA ILE A 204 6.32 -8.13 -8.74
C ILE A 204 6.96 -8.78 -9.98
N ASN A 205 8.04 -8.21 -10.51
CA ASN A 205 8.77 -8.80 -11.62
C ASN A 205 9.32 -10.19 -11.25
N ASP A 206 9.98 -10.31 -10.11
CA ASP A 206 10.52 -11.60 -9.65
C ASP A 206 9.41 -12.63 -9.40
N LEU A 207 8.32 -12.19 -8.75
CA LEU A 207 7.13 -13.02 -8.51
C LEU A 207 6.48 -13.49 -9.79
N SER A 208 6.57 -12.74 -10.88
CA SER A 208 6.09 -13.21 -12.19
C SER A 208 6.89 -14.40 -12.71
N ILE A 209 8.15 -14.56 -12.27
CA ILE A 209 9.01 -15.67 -12.65
C ILE A 209 8.61 -16.92 -11.85
N THR A 210 8.63 -16.84 -10.52
CA THR A 210 8.28 -17.97 -9.65
C THR A 210 6.80 -18.33 -9.75
N GLY A 211 5.93 -17.34 -9.93
CA GLY A 211 4.49 -17.52 -10.08
C GLY A 211 4.08 -18.17 -11.40
N ARG A 212 4.92 -18.14 -12.46
CA ARG A 212 4.68 -18.91 -13.69
C ARG A 212 4.77 -20.41 -13.44
N GLU A 213 5.74 -20.84 -12.63
CA GLU A 213 5.89 -22.25 -12.26
C GLU A 213 4.66 -22.72 -11.47
N VAL A 214 4.21 -21.92 -10.51
CA VAL A 214 3.00 -22.22 -9.73
C VAL A 214 1.74 -22.25 -10.61
N ALA A 215 1.57 -21.30 -11.53
CA ALA A 215 0.43 -21.28 -12.46
C ALA A 215 0.36 -22.57 -13.30
N GLN A 216 1.51 -23.02 -13.82
CA GLN A 216 1.59 -24.23 -14.63
C GLN A 216 1.39 -25.51 -13.80
N ASP A 217 2.07 -25.63 -12.64
CA ASP A 217 2.10 -26.88 -11.87
C ASP A 217 0.83 -27.12 -11.05
N PHE A 218 0.23 -26.05 -10.50
CA PHE A 218 -0.93 -26.16 -9.62
C PHE A 218 -2.25 -26.01 -10.36
N TYR A 219 -2.26 -25.22 -11.44
CA TYR A 219 -3.49 -24.85 -12.14
C TYR A 219 -3.52 -25.28 -13.60
N GLY A 220 -2.39 -25.70 -14.19
CA GLY A 220 -2.31 -25.96 -15.63
C GLY A 220 -2.65 -24.72 -16.47
N ALA A 221 -2.46 -23.53 -15.91
CA ALA A 221 -2.86 -22.25 -16.50
C ALA A 221 -1.65 -21.51 -17.07
N ARG A 222 -1.90 -20.66 -18.07
CA ARG A 222 -0.93 -19.67 -18.56
C ARG A 222 -0.68 -18.59 -17.51
N GLY A 223 0.23 -17.68 -17.82
CA GLY A 223 0.46 -16.51 -16.99
C GLY A 223 1.18 -16.83 -15.69
N TRP A 224 0.97 -16.02 -14.67
CA TRP A 224 1.57 -16.20 -13.35
C TRP A 224 0.57 -15.90 -12.22
N VAL A 225 0.78 -16.55 -11.07
CA VAL A 225 -0.07 -16.40 -9.89
C VAL A 225 0.76 -16.35 -8.62
N VAL A 226 0.30 -15.56 -7.65
CA VAL A 226 0.84 -15.52 -6.29
C VAL A 226 -0.34 -15.46 -5.32
N HIS A 227 -0.19 -16.14 -4.19
CA HIS A 227 -1.22 -16.27 -3.16
C HIS A 227 -1.17 -15.13 -2.13
N HIS A 228 -1.56 -15.36 -0.87
CA HIS A 228 -1.68 -14.30 0.14
C HIS A 228 -0.37 -13.89 0.81
N ASN A 229 0.73 -14.60 0.59
CA ASN A 229 2.02 -14.34 1.24
C ASN A 229 3.20 -14.68 0.32
N THR A 230 4.29 -13.92 0.46
CA THR A 230 5.62 -14.19 -0.10
C THR A 230 6.70 -13.71 0.88
N ASP A 231 7.97 -13.96 0.56
CA ASP A 231 9.15 -13.55 1.30
C ASP A 231 10.27 -13.06 0.36
N ALA A 232 11.49 -12.91 0.89
CA ALA A 232 12.67 -12.53 0.12
C ALA A 232 12.98 -13.50 -1.04
N TRP A 233 12.58 -14.76 -0.93
CA TRP A 233 12.82 -15.81 -1.94
C TRP A 233 11.72 -15.91 -2.98
N ARG A 234 10.74 -14.98 -2.94
CA ARG A 234 9.68 -14.85 -3.94
C ARG A 234 8.81 -16.11 -4.05
N GLY A 235 8.58 -16.79 -2.94
CA GLY A 235 7.69 -17.95 -2.88
C GLY A 235 6.26 -17.58 -3.30
N ALA A 236 5.75 -18.23 -4.35
CA ALA A 236 4.44 -17.92 -4.94
C ALA A 236 3.33 -18.94 -4.60
N ALA A 237 3.70 -20.12 -4.09
CA ALA A 237 2.78 -21.21 -3.75
C ALA A 237 1.90 -20.87 -2.53
N PRO A 238 0.70 -21.48 -2.38
CA PRO A 238 -0.14 -21.24 -1.22
C PRO A 238 0.51 -21.80 0.06
N ILE A 239 0.60 -20.97 1.12
CA ILE A 239 1.22 -21.36 2.40
C ILE A 239 0.21 -21.37 3.56
N ASN A 240 0.68 -21.74 4.77
CA ASN A 240 -0.08 -21.80 6.02
C ASN A 240 -1.18 -22.87 6.04
N LYS A 241 -2.43 -22.54 5.68
CA LYS A 241 -3.57 -23.49 5.73
C LYS A 241 -4.48 -23.33 4.52
N SER A 242 -5.08 -24.43 4.09
CA SER A 242 -5.97 -24.47 2.93
C SER A 242 -7.19 -23.54 3.01
N ASN A 243 -7.64 -23.15 4.21
CA ASN A 243 -8.84 -22.32 4.37
C ASN A 243 -8.61 -20.81 4.17
N HIS A 244 -7.35 -20.35 4.09
CA HIS A 244 -7.00 -18.94 3.83
C HIS A 244 -5.80 -18.76 2.89
N GLY A 245 -4.89 -19.74 2.84
CA GLY A 245 -3.70 -19.71 1.99
C GLY A 245 -3.97 -19.94 0.51
N ILE A 246 -5.07 -20.62 0.17
CA ILE A 246 -5.54 -20.73 -1.22
C ILE A 246 -6.37 -19.48 -1.53
N TRP A 247 -5.66 -18.40 -1.86
CA TRP A 247 -6.21 -17.11 -2.29
C TRP A 247 -5.41 -16.61 -3.51
N PRO A 248 -5.72 -17.05 -4.74
CA PRO A 248 -4.85 -16.90 -5.91
C PRO A 248 -4.98 -15.54 -6.61
N VAL A 249 -5.16 -14.46 -5.84
CA VAL A 249 -5.44 -13.10 -6.35
C VAL A 249 -4.46 -12.04 -5.85
N GLY A 250 -3.43 -12.43 -5.09
CA GLY A 250 -2.40 -11.49 -4.60
C GLY A 250 -1.60 -10.85 -5.72
N GLY A 251 -1.16 -11.65 -6.70
CA GLY A 251 -0.49 -11.12 -7.89
C GLY A 251 -1.33 -10.10 -8.68
N ALA A 252 -2.64 -10.33 -8.77
CA ALA A 252 -3.55 -9.41 -9.44
C ALA A 252 -3.75 -8.10 -8.69
N TRP A 253 -3.85 -8.14 -7.35
CA TRP A 253 -3.92 -6.92 -6.57
C TRP A 253 -2.60 -6.15 -6.67
N LEU A 254 -1.46 -6.81 -6.54
CA LEU A 254 -0.16 -6.17 -6.74
C LEU A 254 -0.04 -5.48 -8.12
N CYS A 255 -0.62 -6.06 -9.18
CA CYS A 255 -0.66 -5.42 -10.50
C CYS A 255 -1.40 -4.07 -10.53
N SER A 256 -2.31 -3.80 -9.59
CA SER A 256 -2.94 -2.46 -9.53
C SER A 256 -1.91 -1.37 -9.27
N HIS A 257 -0.85 -1.67 -8.52
CA HIS A 257 0.23 -0.72 -8.23
C HIS A 257 1.04 -0.33 -9.46
N LEU A 258 1.24 -1.26 -10.40
CA LEU A 258 1.88 -0.99 -11.69
C LEU A 258 1.05 0.00 -12.51
N TRP A 259 -0.27 -0.23 -12.57
CA TRP A 259 -1.17 0.67 -13.28
C TRP A 259 -1.24 2.05 -12.63
N GLU A 260 -1.34 2.10 -11.30
CA GLU A 260 -1.32 3.36 -10.53
C GLU A 260 -0.09 4.20 -10.84
N ARG A 261 1.11 3.61 -10.89
CA ARG A 261 2.31 4.35 -11.27
C ARG A 261 2.17 5.02 -12.63
N TYR A 262 1.63 4.32 -13.63
CA TYR A 262 1.39 4.92 -14.95
C TYR A 262 0.36 6.06 -14.87
N LEU A 263 -0.74 5.89 -14.13
CA LEU A 263 -1.79 6.91 -14.04
C LEU A 263 -1.32 8.23 -13.42
N PHE A 264 -0.36 8.17 -12.50
CA PHE A 264 0.23 9.35 -11.86
C PHE A 264 1.38 9.96 -12.68
N SER A 265 2.19 9.14 -13.34
CA SER A 265 3.41 9.58 -14.05
C SER A 265 3.23 9.83 -15.53
N GLY A 266 2.26 9.19 -16.19
CA GLY A 266 2.13 9.17 -17.64
C GLY A 266 3.26 8.43 -18.39
N ASP A 267 4.14 7.74 -17.67
CA ASP A 267 5.33 7.11 -18.24
C ASP A 267 4.99 5.89 -19.09
N LYS A 268 4.97 6.11 -20.42
CA LYS A 268 4.67 5.07 -21.41
C LYS A 268 5.79 4.05 -21.57
N GLU A 269 7.04 4.39 -21.26
CA GLU A 269 8.16 3.46 -21.33
C GLU A 269 8.06 2.47 -20.16
N PHE A 270 7.86 2.96 -18.94
CA PHE A 270 7.52 2.11 -17.79
C PHE A 270 6.30 1.23 -18.06
N LEU A 271 5.23 1.81 -18.63
CA LEU A 271 4.03 1.04 -18.95
C LEU A 271 4.34 -0.09 -19.94
N LYS A 272 5.06 0.21 -21.03
CA LYS A 272 5.36 -0.73 -22.10
C LYS A 272 6.33 -1.83 -21.68
N ASP A 273 7.43 -1.45 -21.05
CA ASP A 273 8.58 -2.32 -20.87
C ASP A 273 8.50 -3.12 -19.56
N ARG A 274 7.70 -2.65 -18.60
CA ARG A 274 7.60 -3.25 -17.27
C ARG A 274 6.17 -3.59 -16.85
N ALA A 275 5.29 -2.60 -16.76
CA ALA A 275 3.96 -2.84 -16.19
C ALA A 275 3.08 -3.74 -17.06
N TYR A 276 2.98 -3.45 -18.36
CA TYR A 276 2.11 -4.17 -19.29
C TYR A 276 2.44 -5.66 -19.40
N PRO A 277 3.71 -6.09 -19.58
CA PRO A 277 4.04 -7.52 -19.61
C PRO A 277 3.61 -8.27 -18.34
N LEU A 278 3.77 -7.66 -17.16
CA LEU A 278 3.40 -8.24 -15.88
C LEU A 278 1.87 -8.35 -15.74
N MET A 279 1.15 -7.27 -16.05
CA MET A 279 -0.32 -7.23 -16.04
C MET A 279 -0.94 -8.20 -17.05
N LYS A 280 -0.35 -8.31 -18.25
CA LYS A 280 -0.73 -9.28 -19.28
C LYS A 280 -0.58 -10.70 -18.78
N GLY A 281 0.57 -11.05 -18.21
CA GLY A 281 0.82 -12.38 -17.65
C GLY A 281 -0.15 -12.73 -16.51
N ALA A 282 -0.48 -11.80 -15.62
CA ALA A 282 -1.48 -12.04 -14.60
C ALA A 282 -2.89 -12.22 -15.22
N SER A 283 -3.22 -11.46 -16.27
CA SER A 283 -4.50 -11.56 -16.97
C SER A 283 -4.67 -12.90 -17.68
N GLU A 284 -3.62 -13.43 -18.30
CA GLU A 284 -3.61 -14.75 -18.94
C GLU A 284 -3.97 -15.87 -17.94
N PHE A 285 -3.46 -15.78 -16.70
CA PHE A 285 -3.84 -16.73 -15.64
C PHE A 285 -5.35 -16.69 -15.37
N PHE A 286 -5.94 -15.50 -15.25
CA PHE A 286 -7.38 -15.40 -14.96
C PHE A 286 -8.29 -15.76 -16.13
N LEU A 287 -7.82 -15.62 -17.37
CA LEU A 287 -8.55 -16.14 -18.53
C LEU A 287 -8.67 -17.67 -18.50
N ASP A 288 -7.67 -18.36 -17.94
CA ASP A 288 -7.68 -19.82 -17.78
C ASP A 288 -8.32 -20.29 -16.45
N TYR A 289 -8.28 -19.43 -15.42
CA TYR A 289 -8.77 -19.76 -14.07
C TYR A 289 -10.27 -19.53 -13.87
N LEU A 290 -10.87 -18.57 -14.60
CA LEU A 290 -12.30 -18.30 -14.53
C LEU A 290 -13.11 -19.44 -15.14
N VAL A 291 -14.15 -19.87 -14.45
CA VAL A 291 -15.06 -20.95 -14.89
C VAL A 291 -16.50 -20.43 -14.98
N GLU A 292 -17.33 -21.09 -15.80
CA GLU A 292 -18.75 -20.76 -15.86
C GLU A 292 -19.45 -21.04 -14.52
N ASP A 293 -20.29 -20.11 -14.08
CA ASP A 293 -21.09 -20.22 -12.87
C ASP A 293 -22.05 -21.41 -12.96
N PRO A 294 -21.91 -22.43 -12.08
CA PRO A 294 -22.74 -23.63 -12.17
C PRO A 294 -24.11 -23.45 -11.50
N VAL A 295 -24.39 -22.32 -10.82
CA VAL A 295 -25.55 -22.18 -9.93
C VAL A 295 -26.68 -21.35 -10.53
N TYR A 296 -26.40 -20.14 -11.03
CA TYR A 296 -27.46 -19.22 -11.46
C TYR A 296 -27.84 -19.37 -12.94
N GLY A 297 -27.05 -20.08 -13.75
CA GLY A 297 -27.35 -20.29 -15.18
C GLY A 297 -27.43 -18.99 -15.99
N LYS A 298 -26.73 -17.93 -15.55
CA LYS A 298 -26.72 -16.60 -16.17
C LYS A 298 -25.59 -16.41 -17.19
N GLY A 299 -24.81 -17.45 -17.46
CA GLY A 299 -23.59 -17.37 -18.27
C GLY A 299 -22.49 -16.52 -17.63
N TRP A 300 -22.53 -16.36 -16.30
CA TRP A 300 -21.50 -15.64 -15.56
C TRP A 300 -20.22 -16.46 -15.47
N LEU A 301 -19.09 -15.77 -15.37
CA LEU A 301 -17.80 -16.34 -15.00
C LEU A 301 -17.52 -16.07 -13.53
N VAL A 302 -16.99 -17.09 -12.84
CA VAL A 302 -16.64 -17.04 -11.42
C VAL A 302 -15.24 -17.60 -11.18
N SER A 303 -14.60 -17.19 -10.09
CA SER A 303 -13.31 -17.70 -9.64
C SER A 303 -13.48 -18.70 -8.51
N GLY A 304 -12.52 -19.61 -8.37
CA GLY A 304 -12.36 -20.47 -7.22
C GLY A 304 -11.78 -21.85 -7.58
N PRO A 305 -11.26 -22.60 -6.60
CA PRO A 305 -11.38 -22.36 -5.16
C PRO A 305 -10.54 -21.18 -4.64
N SER A 306 -11.14 -20.32 -3.82
CA SER A 306 -10.50 -19.14 -3.21
C SER A 306 -11.06 -18.93 -1.79
N ASN A 307 -10.85 -17.76 -1.19
CA ASN A 307 -11.51 -17.36 0.05
C ASN A 307 -11.81 -15.86 0.06
N SER A 308 -12.64 -15.41 1.01
CA SER A 308 -12.68 -13.98 1.38
C SER A 308 -11.74 -13.83 2.57
N PRO A 309 -10.53 -13.27 2.42
CA PRO A 309 -9.55 -13.21 3.50
C PRO A 309 -10.16 -12.60 4.77
N GLU A 310 -10.15 -13.24 5.94
CA GLU A 310 -9.81 -14.64 6.25
C GLU A 310 -11.01 -15.37 6.88
N ARG A 311 -12.21 -15.17 6.32
CA ARG A 311 -13.47 -15.71 6.84
C ARG A 311 -14.14 -16.65 5.83
N GLY A 312 -14.90 -17.61 6.35
CA GLY A 312 -15.81 -18.43 5.55
C GLY A 312 -15.16 -19.62 4.86
N GLY A 313 -13.85 -19.81 5.01
CA GLY A 313 -13.09 -20.94 4.49
C GLY A 313 -12.89 -20.89 2.98
N LEU A 314 -12.57 -22.05 2.39
CA LEU A 314 -12.44 -22.20 0.95
C LEU A 314 -13.83 -22.13 0.31
N VAL A 315 -14.01 -21.25 -0.67
CA VAL A 315 -15.28 -20.94 -1.34
C VAL A 315 -15.08 -20.78 -2.85
N MET A 316 -16.20 -20.83 -3.59
CA MET A 316 -16.29 -20.34 -4.96
C MET A 316 -16.92 -18.94 -4.95
N ALA A 317 -16.54 -18.11 -5.91
CA ALA A 317 -17.15 -16.81 -6.18
C ALA A 317 -17.17 -15.81 -4.99
N PRO A 318 -16.05 -15.57 -4.30
CA PRO A 318 -15.97 -14.45 -3.35
C PRO A 318 -15.95 -13.12 -4.11
N THR A 319 -16.65 -12.10 -3.59
CA THR A 319 -16.80 -10.80 -4.27
C THR A 319 -15.46 -10.09 -4.48
N MET A 320 -14.52 -10.23 -3.54
CA MET A 320 -13.18 -9.62 -3.63
C MET A 320 -12.43 -10.08 -4.88
N ASP A 321 -12.40 -11.38 -5.15
CA ASP A 321 -11.73 -11.93 -6.34
C ASP A 321 -12.28 -11.26 -7.60
N HIS A 322 -13.60 -11.22 -7.74
CA HIS A 322 -14.23 -10.70 -8.94
C HIS A 322 -13.94 -9.20 -9.14
N GLN A 323 -13.90 -8.41 -8.08
CA GLN A 323 -13.53 -6.99 -8.16
C GLN A 323 -12.07 -6.82 -8.62
N ILE A 324 -11.13 -7.56 -8.04
CA ILE A 324 -9.71 -7.51 -8.39
C ILE A 324 -9.48 -7.98 -9.83
N ILE A 325 -10.09 -9.10 -10.22
CA ILE A 325 -9.96 -9.66 -11.58
C ILE A 325 -10.56 -8.70 -12.61
N ARG A 326 -11.76 -8.15 -12.37
CA ARG A 326 -12.33 -7.12 -13.27
C ARG A 326 -11.40 -5.93 -13.43
N ASN A 327 -10.79 -5.46 -12.33
CA ASN A 327 -9.83 -4.36 -12.40
C ASN A 327 -8.58 -4.72 -13.22
N LEU A 328 -7.97 -5.88 -12.98
CA LEU A 328 -6.79 -6.33 -13.72
C LEU A 328 -7.06 -6.43 -15.23
N LEU A 329 -8.15 -7.09 -15.63
CA LEU A 329 -8.46 -7.28 -17.05
C LEU A 329 -8.80 -5.94 -17.73
N ASN A 330 -9.55 -5.05 -17.06
CA ASN A 330 -9.86 -3.72 -17.59
C ASN A 330 -8.61 -2.85 -17.74
N THR A 331 -7.75 -2.80 -16.72
CA THR A 331 -6.54 -1.95 -16.76
C THR A 331 -5.52 -2.50 -17.74
N THR A 332 -5.45 -3.82 -17.93
CA THR A 332 -4.63 -4.44 -18.99
C THR A 332 -5.15 -4.10 -20.39
N ALA A 333 -6.47 -4.11 -20.60
CA ALA A 333 -7.07 -3.67 -21.86
C ALA A 333 -6.88 -2.16 -22.09
N GLU A 334 -6.92 -1.34 -21.04
CA GLU A 334 -6.63 0.08 -21.19
C GLU A 334 -5.15 0.33 -21.52
N ALA A 335 -4.23 -0.41 -20.90
CA ALA A 335 -2.81 -0.36 -21.25
C ALA A 335 -2.57 -0.70 -22.74
N THR A 336 -3.29 -1.68 -23.29
CA THR A 336 -3.21 -1.98 -24.73
C THR A 336 -3.67 -0.83 -25.61
N ASP A 337 -4.72 -0.10 -25.22
CA ASP A 337 -5.19 1.07 -25.98
C ASP A 337 -4.15 2.20 -25.94
N VAL A 338 -3.57 2.45 -24.77
CA VAL A 338 -2.53 3.47 -24.57
C VAL A 338 -1.28 3.18 -25.42
N LEU A 339 -0.87 1.91 -25.46
CA LEU A 339 0.33 1.46 -26.17
C LEU A 339 0.09 1.19 -27.67
N GLY A 340 -1.17 1.07 -28.08
CA GLY A 340 -1.54 0.72 -29.46
C GLY A 340 -1.11 -0.72 -29.85
N CYS A 341 -1.16 -1.66 -28.91
CA CYS A 341 -0.76 -3.06 -29.11
C CYS A 341 -1.91 -4.04 -28.79
N ASP A 342 -1.77 -5.32 -29.17
CA ASP A 342 -2.60 -6.45 -28.70
C ASP A 342 -4.15 -6.24 -28.69
N ALA A 343 -4.68 -5.55 -29.70
CA ALA A 343 -6.11 -5.19 -29.79
C ALA A 343 -7.08 -6.39 -29.69
N ALA A 344 -6.70 -7.55 -30.21
CA ALA A 344 -7.51 -8.78 -30.11
C ALA A 344 -7.57 -9.27 -28.65
N PHE A 345 -6.46 -9.22 -27.93
CA PHE A 345 -6.39 -9.55 -26.51
C PHE A 345 -7.22 -8.56 -25.68
N ALA A 346 -7.10 -7.26 -25.95
CA ALA A 346 -7.93 -6.22 -25.32
C ALA A 346 -9.44 -6.49 -25.48
N THR A 347 -9.84 -6.97 -26.66
CA THR A 347 -11.23 -7.36 -26.94
C THR A 347 -11.66 -8.57 -26.13
N GLU A 348 -10.81 -9.60 -26.06
CA GLU A 348 -11.03 -10.79 -25.22
C GLU A 348 -11.21 -10.40 -23.75
N LEU A 349 -10.27 -9.61 -23.20
CA LEU A 349 -10.30 -9.14 -21.82
C LEU A 349 -11.63 -8.42 -21.49
N ARG A 350 -12.03 -7.44 -22.29
CA ARG A 350 -13.29 -6.71 -22.09
C ARG A 350 -14.51 -7.63 -22.20
N SER A 351 -14.49 -8.59 -23.12
CA SER A 351 -15.57 -9.56 -23.27
C SER A 351 -15.70 -10.51 -22.07
N THR A 352 -14.56 -10.88 -21.47
CA THR A 352 -14.51 -11.69 -20.24
C THR A 352 -15.01 -10.88 -19.05
N VAL A 353 -14.56 -9.62 -18.89
CA VAL A 353 -15.03 -8.72 -17.81
C VAL A 353 -16.56 -8.61 -17.79
N ALA A 354 -17.19 -8.45 -18.96
CA ALA A 354 -18.64 -8.35 -19.07
C ALA A 354 -19.40 -9.60 -18.62
N LYS A 355 -18.71 -10.75 -18.52
CA LYS A 355 -19.28 -12.02 -18.04
C LYS A 355 -18.95 -12.30 -16.57
N ILE A 356 -17.95 -11.68 -15.97
CA ILE A 356 -17.63 -11.92 -14.54
C ILE A 356 -18.84 -11.55 -13.67
N ALA A 357 -19.18 -12.40 -12.72
CA ALA A 357 -20.32 -12.18 -11.84
C ALA A 357 -20.26 -10.78 -11.18
N PRO A 358 -21.34 -9.99 -11.27
CA PRO A 358 -21.33 -8.61 -10.79
C PRO A 358 -21.39 -8.55 -9.26
N ASN A 359 -21.01 -7.40 -8.72
CA ASN A 359 -21.32 -7.02 -7.35
C ASN A 359 -22.83 -7.12 -7.10
N GLN A 360 -23.25 -7.59 -5.92
CA GLN A 360 -24.67 -7.76 -5.58
C GLN A 360 -24.97 -7.17 -4.20
N VAL A 361 -26.14 -6.53 -4.09
CA VAL A 361 -26.72 -6.11 -2.82
C VAL A 361 -27.49 -7.28 -2.21
N GLY A 362 -27.25 -7.54 -0.93
CA GLY A 362 -27.86 -8.60 -0.17
C GLY A 362 -29.18 -8.18 0.46
N THR A 363 -29.80 -9.14 1.16
CA THR A 363 -31.16 -8.98 1.70
C THR A 363 -31.28 -7.94 2.82
N GLU A 364 -30.18 -7.56 3.48
CA GLU A 364 -30.13 -6.51 4.50
C GLU A 364 -29.57 -5.17 3.97
N GLY A 365 -29.48 -5.02 2.65
CA GLY A 365 -28.99 -3.80 1.98
C GLY A 365 -27.47 -3.65 1.94
N GLN A 366 -26.71 -4.66 2.38
CA GLN A 366 -25.26 -4.69 2.36
C GLN A 366 -24.70 -5.20 1.04
N LEU A 367 -23.46 -4.85 0.71
CA LEU A 367 -22.74 -5.53 -0.37
C LEU A 367 -22.47 -6.99 0.03
N LYS A 368 -22.82 -7.94 -0.83
CA LYS A 368 -22.58 -9.37 -0.55
C LYS A 368 -21.09 -9.67 -0.57
N GLU A 369 -20.63 -10.38 0.46
CA GLU A 369 -19.24 -10.86 0.56
C GLU A 369 -18.98 -12.12 -0.30
N TRP A 370 -20.01 -12.95 -0.48
CA TRP A 370 -19.98 -14.13 -1.34
C TRP A 370 -21.20 -14.15 -2.25
N LEU A 371 -21.01 -14.69 -3.45
CA LEU A 371 -22.10 -14.81 -4.43
C LEU A 371 -23.24 -15.73 -3.93
N TYR A 372 -22.89 -16.88 -3.34
CA TYR A 372 -23.86 -17.95 -3.01
C TYR A 372 -24.33 -17.99 -1.56
N LYS A 373 -23.81 -17.13 -0.67
CA LYS A 373 -24.21 -17.10 0.75
C LYS A 373 -24.20 -15.68 1.30
N GLU A 374 -25.04 -15.43 2.29
CA GLU A 374 -25.08 -14.16 3.03
C GLU A 374 -24.78 -14.39 4.51
N ASP A 375 -23.82 -13.64 5.03
CA ASP A 375 -23.45 -13.61 6.45
C ASP A 375 -22.98 -12.19 6.81
N PRO A 376 -23.89 -11.20 6.76
CA PRO A 376 -23.53 -9.78 6.71
C PRO A 376 -23.15 -9.20 8.08
N LYS A 377 -23.74 -9.73 9.16
CA LYS A 377 -23.59 -9.21 10.53
C LYS A 377 -22.38 -9.85 11.22
N THR A 378 -21.22 -9.22 11.08
CA THR A 378 -20.00 -9.61 11.78
C THR A 378 -19.12 -8.39 12.03
N ASN A 379 -18.31 -8.44 13.08
CA ASN A 379 -17.27 -7.46 13.39
C ASN A 379 -15.87 -7.92 12.92
N HIS A 380 -15.79 -8.80 11.92
CA HIS A 380 -14.52 -9.31 11.43
C HIS A 380 -13.60 -8.17 10.93
N ARG A 381 -12.31 -8.25 11.24
CA ARG A 381 -11.32 -7.22 10.93
C ARG A 381 -11.12 -6.96 9.43
N HIS A 382 -11.32 -7.97 8.57
CA HIS A 382 -11.26 -7.79 7.12
C HIS A 382 -12.61 -7.31 6.57
N VAL A 383 -12.52 -6.44 5.56
CA VAL A 383 -13.66 -5.96 4.77
C VAL A 383 -13.40 -6.15 3.28
N SER A 384 -12.82 -7.30 2.94
CA SER A 384 -12.29 -7.70 1.64
C SER A 384 -13.20 -7.44 0.43
N HIS A 385 -14.51 -7.64 0.59
CA HIS A 385 -15.49 -7.41 -0.48
C HIS A 385 -15.76 -5.91 -0.76
N LEU A 386 -15.18 -4.99 0.00
CA LEU A 386 -15.17 -3.56 -0.30
C LEU A 386 -13.92 -3.12 -1.08
N TRP A 387 -13.10 -4.05 -1.57
CA TRP A 387 -11.92 -3.70 -2.37
C TRP A 387 -12.26 -2.77 -3.55
N GLY A 388 -13.43 -2.99 -4.19
CA GLY A 388 -13.94 -2.15 -5.27
C GLY A 388 -14.25 -0.70 -4.88
N LEU A 389 -14.46 -0.41 -3.59
CA LEU A 389 -14.57 0.95 -3.04
C LEU A 389 -13.19 1.54 -2.73
N HIS A 390 -12.30 0.75 -2.13
CA HIS A 390 -10.90 1.11 -1.90
C HIS A 390 -10.03 -0.15 -1.70
N PRO A 391 -8.85 -0.26 -2.35
CA PRO A 391 -8.21 0.74 -3.20
C PRO A 391 -8.74 0.82 -4.63
N GLY A 392 -9.65 -0.07 -5.03
CA GLY A 392 -10.32 -0.04 -6.33
C GLY A 392 -11.17 1.22 -6.53
N SER A 393 -11.78 1.31 -7.71
CA SER A 393 -12.62 2.46 -8.12
C SER A 393 -13.89 2.04 -8.84
N GLU A 394 -14.29 0.77 -8.71
CA GLU A 394 -15.52 0.24 -9.32
C GLU A 394 -16.76 0.75 -8.58
N ILE A 395 -16.66 0.99 -7.27
CA ILE A 395 -17.76 1.48 -6.43
C ILE A 395 -17.48 2.92 -6.03
N SER A 396 -18.35 3.82 -6.47
CA SER A 396 -18.23 5.27 -6.31
C SER A 396 -19.62 5.92 -6.22
N PRO A 397 -19.75 7.25 -6.04
CA PRO A 397 -21.04 7.93 -6.09
C PRO A 397 -21.83 7.70 -7.39
N GLU A 398 -21.18 7.32 -8.49
CA GLU A 398 -21.79 6.96 -9.77
C GLU A 398 -22.44 5.57 -9.77
N THR A 399 -22.19 4.75 -8.74
CA THR A 399 -22.85 3.46 -8.49
C THR A 399 -23.61 3.51 -7.17
N PRO A 400 -24.66 4.36 -7.05
CA PRO A 400 -25.23 4.75 -5.76
C PRO A 400 -25.76 3.57 -4.94
N GLU A 401 -26.35 2.56 -5.59
CA GLU A 401 -26.86 1.37 -4.91
C GLU A 401 -25.73 0.58 -4.21
N LEU A 402 -24.62 0.35 -4.91
CA LEU A 402 -23.45 -0.34 -4.35
C LEU A 402 -22.71 0.53 -3.32
N PHE A 403 -22.69 1.85 -3.53
CA PHE A 403 -22.05 2.80 -2.63
C PHE A 403 -22.73 2.81 -1.26
N GLU A 404 -24.05 2.91 -1.22
CA GLU A 404 -24.84 2.78 0.02
C GLU A 404 -24.71 1.37 0.63
N ALA A 405 -24.64 0.34 -0.21
CA ALA A 405 -24.43 -1.03 0.26
C ALA A 405 -23.06 -1.22 0.95
N CYS A 406 -22.02 -0.50 0.52
CA CYS A 406 -20.73 -0.48 1.19
C CYS A 406 -20.80 0.23 2.55
N LYS A 407 -21.51 1.36 2.63
CA LYS A 407 -21.78 2.03 3.91
C LYS A 407 -22.47 1.09 4.88
N LYS A 408 -23.45 0.32 4.41
CA LYS A 408 -24.16 -0.66 5.22
C LYS A 408 -23.25 -1.77 5.76
N VAL A 409 -22.29 -2.24 4.96
CA VAL A 409 -21.27 -3.19 5.42
C VAL A 409 -20.45 -2.62 6.58
N LEU A 410 -20.02 -1.36 6.48
CA LEU A 410 -19.20 -0.73 7.53
C LEU A 410 -20.00 -0.51 8.82
N GLU A 411 -21.29 -0.18 8.75
CA GLU A 411 -22.18 -0.15 9.91
C GLU A 411 -22.21 -1.51 10.64
N PHE A 412 -22.26 -2.62 9.89
CA PHE A 412 -22.24 -3.96 10.47
C PHE A 412 -20.87 -4.37 11.03
N ARG A 413 -19.78 -3.97 10.35
CA ARG A 413 -18.40 -4.25 10.75
C ARG A 413 -17.98 -3.47 11.99
N GLY A 414 -18.57 -2.28 12.18
CA GLY A 414 -18.23 -1.36 13.26
C GLY A 414 -16.88 -0.66 13.03
N ASP A 415 -16.52 0.18 14.00
CA ASP A 415 -15.39 1.12 13.88
C ASP A 415 -14.07 0.57 14.46
N GLU A 416 -14.16 -0.51 15.24
CA GLU A 416 -13.03 -1.14 15.92
C GLU A 416 -12.21 -2.03 14.98
N GLY A 417 -10.96 -2.31 15.33
CA GLY A 417 -10.10 -3.19 14.55
C GLY A 417 -8.64 -3.09 14.96
N THR A 418 -7.83 -3.94 14.35
CA THR A 418 -6.36 -3.84 14.36
C THR A 418 -5.93 -2.56 13.63
N GLY A 419 -4.67 -2.15 13.80
CA GLY A 419 -4.10 -0.99 13.13
C GLY A 419 -4.41 -0.87 11.64
N TRP A 420 -4.02 -1.86 10.82
CA TRP A 420 -4.39 -1.91 9.39
C TRP A 420 -5.90 -1.89 9.12
N SER A 421 -6.72 -2.51 9.97
CA SER A 421 -8.17 -2.57 9.77
C SER A 421 -8.79 -1.17 9.95
N ARG A 422 -8.33 -0.44 10.97
CA ARG A 422 -8.66 0.98 11.12
C ARG A 422 -8.11 1.79 9.95
N GLY A 423 -6.87 1.54 9.51
CA GLY A 423 -6.26 2.23 8.37
C GLY A 423 -7.07 2.08 7.09
N TRP A 424 -7.57 0.88 6.81
CA TRP A 424 -8.47 0.64 5.67
C TRP A 424 -9.80 1.37 5.84
N LYS A 425 -10.37 1.37 7.05
CA LYS A 425 -11.62 2.09 7.36
C LYS A 425 -11.49 3.59 7.23
N VAL A 426 -10.34 4.20 7.57
CA VAL A 426 -10.08 5.62 7.28
C VAL A 426 -10.25 5.86 5.77
N ASN A 427 -9.61 5.06 4.92
CA ASN A 427 -9.74 5.19 3.47
C ASN A 427 -11.17 4.94 2.97
N PHE A 428 -11.88 3.94 3.53
CA PHE A 428 -13.27 3.68 3.15
C PHE A 428 -14.20 4.84 3.49
N TRP A 429 -14.11 5.40 4.69
CA TRP A 429 -14.94 6.54 5.08
C TRP A 429 -14.55 7.82 4.32
N SER A 430 -13.28 7.99 3.96
CA SER A 430 -12.86 9.03 2.99
C SER A 430 -13.54 8.85 1.64
N ARG A 431 -13.55 7.63 1.07
CA ARG A 431 -14.23 7.32 -0.21
C ARG A 431 -15.75 7.45 -0.13
N LEU A 432 -16.32 7.17 1.03
CA LEU A 432 -17.75 7.37 1.33
C LEU A 432 -18.13 8.83 1.57
N ARG A 433 -17.15 9.75 1.55
CA ARG A 433 -17.35 11.20 1.76
C ARG A 433 -17.93 11.53 3.13
N ASP A 434 -17.58 10.74 4.14
CA ASP A 434 -17.99 10.92 5.52
C ASP A 434 -16.76 11.28 6.38
N GLY A 435 -16.39 12.56 6.32
CA GLY A 435 -15.19 13.08 6.99
C GLY A 435 -15.24 12.92 8.50
N ASP A 436 -16.40 13.15 9.12
CA ASP A 436 -16.56 13.03 10.56
C ASP A 436 -16.43 11.58 11.03
N HIS A 437 -17.00 10.61 10.29
CA HIS A 437 -16.82 9.20 10.62
C HIS A 437 -15.38 8.75 10.38
N MET A 438 -14.73 9.22 9.31
CA MET A 438 -13.30 9.01 9.08
C MET A 438 -12.44 9.51 10.26
N ALA A 439 -12.68 10.74 10.73
CA ALA A 439 -11.97 11.32 11.87
C ALA A 439 -12.21 10.54 13.17
N LYS A 440 -13.40 9.98 13.37
CA LYS A 440 -13.71 9.07 14.48
C LYS A 440 -12.92 7.76 14.41
N ILE A 441 -12.71 7.18 13.22
CA ILE A 441 -11.83 6.01 13.08
C ILE A 441 -10.38 6.39 13.42
N LEU A 442 -9.93 7.52 12.87
CA LEU A 442 -8.58 8.05 13.07
C LEU A 442 -8.29 8.31 14.56
N SER A 443 -9.23 8.91 15.30
CA SER A 443 -9.08 9.17 16.73
C SER A 443 -8.89 7.88 17.55
N GLY A 444 -9.39 6.75 17.05
CA GLY A 444 -9.21 5.44 17.66
C GLY A 444 -7.79 4.87 17.57
N PHE A 445 -6.91 5.42 16.73
CA PHE A 445 -5.48 5.08 16.74
C PHE A 445 -4.73 5.71 17.92
N PHE A 446 -5.21 6.84 18.44
CA PHE A 446 -4.55 7.58 19.52
C PHE A 446 -4.85 6.97 20.89
N VAL A 447 -4.56 5.68 21.01
CA VAL A 447 -4.55 4.90 22.23
C VAL A 447 -3.10 4.46 22.45
N ASN A 448 -2.55 4.70 23.63
CA ASN A 448 -1.17 4.30 23.93
C ASN A 448 -1.08 2.79 24.19
N SER A 449 -0.81 2.03 23.13
CA SER A 449 -0.66 0.56 23.19
C SER A 449 0.50 0.13 24.09
N SER A 450 1.49 1.00 24.33
CA SER A 450 2.57 0.73 25.30
C SER A 450 2.05 0.62 26.75
N ILE A 451 0.89 1.21 27.05
CA ILE A 451 0.25 1.22 28.37
C ILE A 451 -0.93 0.24 28.40
N THR A 452 -1.82 0.34 27.41
CA THR A 452 -3.10 -0.40 27.41
C THR A 452 -2.98 -1.80 26.80
N GLY A 453 -1.95 -2.04 25.99
CA GLY A 453 -1.95 -3.12 25.01
C GLY A 453 -3.02 -2.92 23.92
N GLY A 454 -3.13 -3.88 23.01
CA GLY A 454 -4.11 -3.84 21.92
C GLY A 454 -3.72 -2.91 20.76
N ALA A 455 -4.72 -2.54 19.95
CA ALA A 455 -4.52 -1.65 18.80
C ALA A 455 -4.37 -0.18 19.23
N GLY A 456 -3.65 0.61 18.45
CA GLY A 456 -3.32 2.01 18.74
C GLY A 456 -1.91 2.34 18.30
N PHE A 457 -1.25 3.29 18.97
CA PHE A 457 0.16 3.61 18.74
C PHE A 457 1.04 3.23 19.93
N TYR A 458 2.26 2.82 19.64
CA TYR A 458 3.34 2.80 20.62
C TYR A 458 3.87 4.21 20.90
N ASN A 459 4.70 4.38 21.93
CA ASN A 459 5.29 5.67 22.29
C ASN A 459 6.12 6.32 21.16
N ASN A 460 6.62 5.51 20.22
CA ASN A 460 7.34 5.95 19.02
C ASN A 460 6.43 6.14 17.79
N LEU A 461 5.10 6.08 17.96
CA LEU A 461 4.07 6.20 16.91
C LEU A 461 4.01 5.05 15.90
N PHE A 462 4.72 3.94 16.15
CA PHE A 462 4.47 2.71 15.40
C PHE A 462 3.05 2.22 15.65
N ASP A 463 2.36 1.86 14.58
CA ASP A 463 1.05 1.26 14.62
C ASP A 463 1.09 -0.11 15.31
N ALA A 464 0.06 -0.38 16.10
CA ALA A 464 -0.07 -1.62 16.83
C ALA A 464 -1.23 -2.44 16.25
N HIS A 465 -0.92 -3.65 15.80
CA HIS A 465 -1.94 -4.65 15.54
C HIS A 465 -2.68 -5.07 16.83
N SER A 466 -2.06 -5.34 18.00
CA SER A 466 -0.65 -5.56 18.40
C SER A 466 -0.13 -6.95 17.96
N PRO A 467 1.20 -7.15 17.76
CA PRO A 467 2.32 -6.22 18.00
C PRO A 467 2.50 -5.19 16.88
N PHE A 468 3.66 -4.51 16.83
CA PHE A 468 4.01 -3.59 15.73
C PHE A 468 3.78 -4.22 14.36
N GLN A 469 2.94 -3.55 13.57
CA GLN A 469 2.75 -3.73 12.14
C GLN A 469 2.74 -2.34 11.51
N ILE A 470 3.43 -2.15 10.40
CA ILE A 470 3.64 -0.81 9.83
C ILE A 470 2.50 -0.37 8.91
N ASP A 471 1.73 -1.33 8.41
CA ASP A 471 0.62 -1.13 7.49
C ASP A 471 -0.36 -0.05 7.95
N GLY A 472 -0.75 -0.02 9.24
CA GLY A 472 -1.62 1.03 9.77
C GLY A 472 -1.06 2.45 9.65
N ASN A 473 0.26 2.65 9.78
CA ASN A 473 0.91 3.96 9.56
C ASN A 473 0.80 4.42 8.10
N PHE A 474 0.90 3.51 7.14
CA PHE A 474 0.75 3.83 5.73
C PHE A 474 -0.71 4.00 5.32
N GLY A 475 -1.59 3.13 5.83
CA GLY A 475 -3.03 3.18 5.63
C GLY A 475 -3.64 4.51 6.10
N LEU A 476 -3.28 5.00 7.29
CA LEU A 476 -3.77 6.30 7.77
C LEU A 476 -3.25 7.47 6.91
N THR A 477 -2.01 7.40 6.43
CA THR A 477 -1.41 8.44 5.58
C THR A 477 -2.16 8.54 4.25
N SER A 478 -2.45 7.39 3.63
CA SER A 478 -3.31 7.30 2.45
C SER A 478 -4.72 7.84 2.73
N GLY A 479 -5.30 7.46 3.87
CA GLY A 479 -6.67 7.85 4.22
C GLY A 479 -6.84 9.37 4.42
N ILE A 480 -5.84 10.04 5.00
CA ILE A 480 -5.79 11.50 5.12
C ILE A 480 -5.69 12.15 3.75
N CYS A 481 -4.81 11.64 2.85
CA CYS A 481 -4.78 12.13 1.48
C CYS A 481 -6.14 11.97 0.79
N GLU A 482 -6.75 10.79 0.85
CA GLU A 482 -8.06 10.49 0.24
C GLU A 482 -9.21 11.32 0.85
N ALA A 483 -9.06 11.82 2.08
CA ALA A 483 -10.05 12.74 2.68
C ALA A 483 -9.96 14.16 2.10
N LEU A 484 -8.73 14.58 1.76
CA LEU A 484 -8.42 15.94 1.30
C LEU A 484 -8.45 16.08 -0.22
N VAL A 485 -7.98 15.07 -0.97
CA VAL A 485 -7.97 15.04 -2.44
C VAL A 485 -8.20 13.62 -2.95
N GLN A 486 -9.17 13.43 -3.85
CA GLN A 486 -9.37 12.17 -4.59
C GLN A 486 -9.16 12.39 -6.08
N SER A 487 -8.66 11.36 -6.78
CA SER A 487 -8.45 11.42 -8.24
C SER A 487 -8.78 10.13 -8.97
N HIS A 488 -9.55 9.22 -8.37
CA HIS A 488 -9.81 7.88 -8.91
C HIS A 488 -10.97 7.83 -9.92
N ARG A 489 -11.82 8.87 -9.98
CA ARG A 489 -13.00 8.93 -10.86
C ARG A 489 -12.67 9.63 -12.18
N ARG A 490 -13.44 9.32 -13.21
CA ARG A 490 -13.34 9.94 -14.54
C ARG A 490 -14.65 10.61 -14.94
N ASP A 491 -14.54 11.68 -15.71
CA ASP A 491 -15.68 12.30 -16.38
C ASP A 491 -16.14 11.46 -17.59
N LYS A 492 -17.20 11.92 -18.28
CA LYS A 492 -17.73 11.24 -19.47
C LYS A 492 -16.76 11.20 -20.66
N ALA A 493 -15.75 12.06 -20.69
CA ALA A 493 -14.73 12.10 -21.72
C ALA A 493 -13.50 11.24 -21.35
N GLY A 494 -13.50 10.61 -20.18
CA GLY A 494 -12.41 9.77 -19.70
C GLY A 494 -11.30 10.53 -18.96
N ASN A 495 -11.49 11.82 -18.66
CA ASN A 495 -10.52 12.61 -17.91
C ASN A 495 -10.64 12.34 -16.42
N TYR A 496 -9.51 12.26 -15.72
CA TYR A 496 -9.51 12.15 -14.27
C TYR A 496 -10.08 13.41 -13.61
N ILE A 497 -10.95 13.21 -12.62
CA ILE A 497 -11.56 14.27 -11.81
C ILE A 497 -10.75 14.43 -10.53
N ILE A 498 -10.22 15.64 -10.30
CA ILE A 498 -9.61 16.01 -9.02
C ILE A 498 -10.70 16.54 -8.08
N ASP A 499 -11.07 15.71 -7.11
CA ASP A 499 -12.10 16.00 -6.11
C ASP A 499 -11.47 16.65 -4.89
N LEU A 500 -11.86 17.89 -4.58
CA LEU A 500 -11.24 18.71 -3.54
C LEU A 500 -12.07 18.67 -2.27
N LEU A 501 -11.42 18.36 -1.14
CA LEU A 501 -12.04 18.22 0.18
C LEU A 501 -13.24 17.25 0.23
N PRO A 502 -13.18 16.07 -0.43
CA PRO A 502 -14.34 15.19 -0.54
C PRO A 502 -14.83 14.62 0.79
N ALA A 503 -13.96 14.54 1.80
CA ALA A 503 -14.31 14.06 3.14
C ALA A 503 -13.58 14.87 4.24
N LEU A 504 -13.54 16.21 4.12
CA LEU A 504 -12.98 17.06 5.16
C LEU A 504 -13.81 16.94 6.45
N PRO A 505 -13.24 16.51 7.59
CA PRO A 505 -13.96 16.45 8.86
C PRO A 505 -14.23 17.85 9.42
N SER A 506 -15.33 17.97 10.15
CA SER A 506 -15.70 19.20 10.87
C SER A 506 -14.68 19.61 11.94
N SER A 507 -13.86 18.67 12.41
CA SER A 507 -12.78 18.91 13.38
C SER A 507 -11.55 19.60 12.77
N TRP A 508 -11.45 19.77 11.45
CA TRP A 508 -10.39 20.49 10.76
C TRP A 508 -10.94 21.73 10.04
N PRO A 509 -11.43 22.74 10.77
CA PRO A 509 -12.09 23.90 10.16
C PRO A 509 -11.15 24.71 9.27
N ASP A 510 -9.86 24.76 9.60
CA ASP A 510 -8.85 25.53 8.88
C ASP A 510 -7.64 24.64 8.62
N GLY A 511 -7.01 24.80 7.46
CA GLY A 511 -5.79 24.06 7.15
C GLY A 511 -5.32 24.21 5.72
N SER A 512 -4.20 23.54 5.43
CA SER A 512 -3.62 23.46 4.10
C SER A 512 -2.85 22.15 3.92
N ILE A 513 -2.78 21.70 2.67
CA ILE A 513 -1.85 20.64 2.26
C ILE A 513 -1.30 20.99 0.88
N SER A 514 0.01 20.82 0.69
CA SER A 514 0.70 21.14 -0.56
C SER A 514 1.46 19.95 -1.11
N GLY A 515 1.58 19.88 -2.44
CA GLY A 515 2.45 18.93 -3.12
C GLY A 515 1.93 17.50 -3.23
N LEU A 516 0.64 17.25 -3.01
CA LEU A 516 0.03 15.94 -3.30
C LEU A 516 0.06 15.67 -4.80
N ARG A 517 0.18 14.42 -5.22
CA ARG A 517 0.02 14.05 -6.64
C ARG A 517 -1.37 13.52 -6.93
N THR A 518 -1.81 13.60 -8.18
CA THR A 518 -3.07 13.01 -8.62
C THR A 518 -2.90 12.19 -9.90
N ARG A 519 -3.82 11.23 -10.10
CA ARG A 519 -4.00 10.60 -11.41
C ARG A 519 -4.34 11.68 -12.44
N GLY A 520 -3.84 11.51 -13.66
CA GLY A 520 -3.90 12.56 -14.69
C GLY A 520 -2.72 13.53 -14.64
N GLY A 521 -1.79 13.38 -13.68
CA GLY A 521 -0.49 14.05 -13.71
C GLY A 521 -0.54 15.51 -13.27
N PHE A 522 -1.05 15.74 -12.07
CA PHE A 522 -0.96 17.04 -11.41
C PHE A 522 -0.30 16.92 -10.04
N GLU A 523 0.40 17.97 -9.64
CA GLU A 523 0.73 18.25 -8.25
C GLU A 523 -0.26 19.30 -7.73
N VAL A 524 -0.86 19.05 -6.57
CA VAL A 524 -2.01 19.78 -6.03
C VAL A 524 -1.70 20.32 -4.65
N SER A 525 -2.02 21.60 -4.46
CA SER A 525 -1.99 22.27 -3.17
C SER A 525 -3.36 22.89 -2.90
N ILE A 526 -3.89 22.73 -1.69
CA ILE A 526 -5.17 23.30 -1.28
C ILE A 526 -5.05 24.00 0.07
N GLN A 527 -5.85 25.04 0.24
CA GLN A 527 -6.06 25.75 1.49
C GLN A 527 -7.56 25.88 1.73
N TRP A 528 -7.98 25.69 2.98
CA TRP A 528 -9.37 25.84 3.38
C TRP A 528 -9.50 26.59 4.70
N LYS A 529 -10.66 27.21 4.87
CA LYS A 529 -11.01 28.00 6.05
C LYS A 529 -12.49 27.84 6.36
N ASN A 530 -12.83 27.73 7.64
CA ASN A 530 -14.19 27.43 8.11
C ASN A 530 -14.87 26.27 7.34
N GLY A 531 -14.12 25.19 7.09
CA GLY A 531 -14.60 23.99 6.38
C GLY A 531 -14.84 24.18 4.88
N THR A 532 -14.42 25.30 4.29
CA THR A 532 -14.64 25.62 2.88
C THR A 532 -13.32 25.86 2.16
N LEU A 533 -13.19 25.36 0.93
CA LEU A 533 -12.03 25.62 0.08
C LEU A 533 -11.83 27.12 -0.13
N GLU A 534 -10.62 27.62 0.09
CA GLU A 534 -10.24 29.02 -0.14
C GLU A 534 -9.45 29.17 -1.44
N CYS A 535 -8.51 28.26 -1.68
CA CYS A 535 -7.66 28.28 -2.87
C CYS A 535 -7.17 26.86 -3.18
N ALA A 536 -7.04 26.56 -4.47
CA ALA A 536 -6.37 25.35 -4.96
C ALA A 536 -5.39 25.72 -6.08
N GLU A 537 -4.19 25.15 -6.02
CA GLU A 537 -3.15 25.28 -7.04
C GLU A 537 -2.90 23.91 -7.67
N PHE A 538 -2.79 23.88 -9.00
CA PHE A 538 -2.59 22.69 -9.81
C PHE A 538 -1.38 22.91 -10.70
N LYS A 539 -0.24 22.32 -10.35
CA LYS A 539 0.89 22.24 -11.25
C LYS A 539 0.67 21.08 -12.21
N SER A 540 0.47 21.38 -13.49
CA SER A 540 0.34 20.35 -14.52
C SER A 540 1.70 19.70 -14.80
N LEU A 541 1.77 18.38 -14.75
CA LEU A 541 2.99 17.62 -15.05
C LEU A 541 2.98 17.06 -16.48
N LEU A 542 1.78 16.79 -17.01
CA LEU A 542 1.60 16.08 -18.29
C LEU A 542 0.87 16.88 -19.37
N GLY A 543 0.30 18.06 -19.04
CA GLY A 543 -0.49 18.85 -19.98
C GLY A 543 -1.92 18.34 -20.20
N ASN A 544 -2.40 17.41 -19.37
CA ASN A 544 -3.74 16.83 -19.47
C ASN A 544 -4.86 17.85 -19.15
N PRO A 545 -6.12 17.58 -19.54
CA PRO A 545 -7.26 18.41 -19.13
C PRO A 545 -7.37 18.51 -17.60
N LEU A 546 -7.61 19.72 -17.08
CA LEU A 546 -7.83 19.95 -15.65
C LEU A 546 -9.34 19.95 -15.36
N VAL A 547 -9.81 18.83 -14.82
CA VAL A 547 -11.20 18.63 -14.37
C VAL A 547 -11.22 18.53 -12.86
N ILE A 548 -12.01 19.38 -12.21
CA ILE A 548 -12.14 19.39 -10.75
C ILE A 548 -13.58 19.10 -10.33
N GLN A 549 -13.74 18.59 -9.12
CA GLN A 549 -15.01 18.58 -8.41
C GLN A 549 -14.91 19.43 -7.14
N THR A 550 -15.90 20.30 -6.97
CA THR A 550 -16.13 21.08 -5.75
C THR A 550 -17.54 20.81 -5.22
N SER A 551 -17.93 21.51 -4.15
CA SER A 551 -19.32 21.52 -3.65
C SER A 551 -20.34 21.97 -4.70
N GLU A 552 -19.92 22.72 -5.73
CA GLU A 552 -20.80 23.18 -6.82
C GLU A 552 -20.92 22.18 -7.99
N GLY A 553 -20.21 21.04 -7.91
CA GLY A 553 -20.21 19.99 -8.93
C GLY A 553 -18.90 19.89 -9.73
N ILE A 554 -18.94 19.08 -10.79
CA ILE A 554 -17.80 18.83 -11.66
C ILE A 554 -17.66 19.95 -12.69
N LYS A 555 -16.45 20.48 -12.86
CA LYS A 555 -16.14 21.55 -13.82
C LYS A 555 -14.80 21.25 -14.52
N THR A 556 -14.77 21.39 -15.84
CA THR A 556 -13.52 21.47 -16.61
C THR A 556 -12.99 22.90 -16.50
N LEU A 557 -11.94 23.11 -15.72
CA LEU A 557 -11.30 24.44 -15.61
C LEU A 557 -10.50 24.76 -16.87
N HIS A 558 -9.77 23.77 -17.38
CA HIS A 558 -8.97 23.90 -18.59
C HIS A 558 -9.10 22.64 -19.43
N ALA A 559 -9.47 22.80 -20.70
CA ALA A 559 -9.57 21.68 -21.65
C ALA A 559 -8.19 21.11 -22.01
N GLU A 560 -7.13 21.91 -21.90
CA GLU A 560 -5.73 21.51 -22.06
C GLU A 560 -4.88 22.34 -21.09
N THR A 561 -3.87 21.71 -20.51
CA THR A 561 -2.89 22.41 -19.67
C THR A 561 -1.50 22.34 -20.29
N LYS A 562 -0.55 23.13 -19.77
CA LYS A 562 0.85 23.09 -20.18
C LYS A 562 1.70 22.50 -19.05
N PRO A 563 2.61 21.55 -19.34
CA PRO A 563 3.52 21.03 -18.34
C PRO A 563 4.28 22.15 -17.61
N GLU A 564 4.52 21.95 -16.32
CA GLU A 564 5.14 22.87 -15.37
C GLU A 564 4.40 24.20 -15.12
N VAL A 565 3.24 24.42 -15.74
CA VAL A 565 2.40 25.59 -15.45
C VAL A 565 1.50 25.32 -14.26
N VAL A 566 1.42 26.31 -13.35
CA VAL A 566 0.53 26.31 -12.20
C VAL A 566 -0.78 27.03 -12.54
N TYR A 567 -1.89 26.35 -12.31
CA TYR A 567 -3.25 26.88 -12.47
C TYR A 567 -3.84 27.11 -11.09
N VAL A 568 -4.51 28.25 -10.89
CA VAL A 568 -5.07 28.63 -9.59
C VAL A 568 -6.59 28.68 -9.69
N PHE A 569 -7.27 28.04 -8.75
CA PHE A 569 -8.71 28.07 -8.58
C PHE A 569 -9.07 28.70 -7.24
N LYS A 570 -9.97 29.68 -7.27
CA LYS A 570 -10.56 30.34 -6.10
C LYS A 570 -12.08 30.27 -6.25
N PRO A 571 -12.79 29.56 -5.34
CA PRO A 571 -14.25 29.39 -5.40
C PRO A 571 -15.04 30.69 -5.44
#